data_AF-A0A847GKN1-F1
#
_entry.id   AF-A0A847GKN1-F1
#
_cell.length_a   1.000
_cell.length_b   1.000
_cell.length_c   1.000
_cell.angle_alpha   90.00
_cell.angle_beta   90.00
_cell.angle_gamma   90.00
#
_symmetry.space_group_name_H-M   'P 1'
#
loop_
_entity.id
_entity.type
_entity.pdbx_description
1 polymer ?
#
loop_
_entity_poly.entity_id
_entity_poly.type
_entity_poly.pdbx_seq_one_letter_code
_entity_poly.pdbx_strand_id
1 'polypeptide(L)' 'MSDDLRLIEDYLPIEAISAEALREKSVRKGHISTLHLWWARRPLVACRAAVYGALVPADR' A
#
# COMPACT_ATOMS: atom_id res chain seq x y z
N MET A 1 14.76 -5.69 26.33
CA MET A 1 13.88 -6.11 25.22
C MET A 1 14.36 -5.31 24.04
N SER A 2 14.90 -5.94 23.00
CA SER A 2 15.49 -5.21 21.88
C SER A 2 14.45 -4.27 21.27
N ASP A 3 14.79 -2.98 21.17
CA ASP A 3 14.06 -1.94 20.44
C ASP A 3 14.11 -2.19 18.90
N ASP A 4 14.09 -3.45 18.44
CA ASP A 4 14.11 -3.81 17.01
C ASP A 4 12.67 -3.90 16.48
N LEU A 5 11.99 -2.76 16.47
CA LEU A 5 10.67 -2.62 15.86
C LEU A 5 10.80 -2.56 14.33
N ARG A 6 9.83 -3.13 13.63
CA ARG A 6 9.69 -2.91 12.18
C ARG A 6 8.97 -1.59 11.92
N LEU A 7 9.28 -0.94 10.81
CA LEU A 7 8.68 0.35 10.44
C LEU A 7 7.15 0.30 10.49
N ILE A 8 6.52 -0.79 10.04
CA ILE A 8 5.06 -0.95 10.09
C ILE A 8 4.46 -1.01 11.51
N GLU A 9 5.24 -1.43 12.49
CA GLU A 9 4.81 -1.54 13.89
C GLU A 9 4.90 -0.18 14.61
N ASP A 10 5.82 0.69 14.17
CA ASP A 10 5.99 2.05 14.68
C ASP A 10 5.11 3.07 13.93
N TYR A 11 5.24 3.11 12.60
CA TYR A 11 4.55 4.08 11.76
C TYR A 11 4.27 3.58 10.33
N LEU A 12 2.99 3.65 9.92
CA LEU A 12 2.58 3.42 8.55
C LEU A 12 1.74 4.61 8.05
N PRO A 13 2.15 5.33 6.99
CA PRO A 13 1.43 6.51 6.50
C PRO A 13 0.16 6.14 5.71
N ILE A 14 -0.90 5.78 6.43
CA ILE A 14 -2.16 5.27 5.85
C ILE A 14 -2.79 6.25 4.86
N GLU A 15 -2.77 7.55 5.16
CA GLU A 15 -3.37 8.59 4.31
C GLU A 15 -2.69 8.68 2.95
N ALA A 16 -1.35 8.79 2.95
CA ALA A 16 -0.56 8.83 1.73
C ALA A 16 -0.70 7.54 0.90
N ILE A 17 -0.66 6.37 1.57
CA ILE A 17 -0.88 5.06 0.92
C ILE A 17 -2.27 5.01 0.28
N SER A 18 -3.29 5.52 0.97
CA SER A 18 -4.68 5.52 0.49
C SER A 18 -4.86 6.45 -0.71
N ALA A 19 -4.25 7.64 -0.69
CA ALA A 19 -4.27 8.58 -1.81
C ALA A 19 -3.64 7.96 -3.07
N GLU A 20 -2.46 7.34 -2.94
CA GLU A 20 -1.80 6.67 -4.08
C GLU A 20 -2.55 5.41 -4.53
N ALA A 21 -3.14 4.64 -3.61
CA ALA A 21 -3.99 3.49 -3.95
C ALA A 21 -5.25 3.91 -4.73
N LEU A 22 -5.84 5.07 -4.42
CA LEU A 22 -6.95 5.64 -5.18
C LEU A 22 -6.50 6.09 -6.57
N ARG A 23 -5.30 6.69 -6.66
CA ARG A 23 -4.70 7.13 -7.93
C ARG A 23 -4.45 5.93 -8.85
N GLU A 24 -3.85 4.85 -8.34
CA GLU A 24 -3.61 3.60 -9.08
C GLU A 24 -4.89 3.07 -9.75
N LYS A 25 -6.01 3.07 -9.01
CA LYS A 25 -7.31 2.63 -9.53
C LYS A 25 -7.84 3.52 -10.65
N SER A 26 -7.48 4.80 -10.66
CA SER A 26 -8.04 5.83 -11.52
C SER A 26 -7.27 6.04 -12.84
N VAL A 27 -6.11 5.41 -13.03
CA VAL A 27 -5.25 5.63 -14.21
C VAL A 27 -5.87 5.12 -15.52
N ARG A 28 -6.68 4.05 -15.48
CA ARG A 28 -7.10 3.31 -16.70
C ARG A 28 -8.57 3.50 -17.06
N LYS A 29 -9.13 4.69 -16.88
CA LYS A 29 -10.54 4.96 -17.22
C LYS A 29 -10.81 4.68 -18.70
N GLY A 30 -11.84 3.88 -19.00
CA GLY A 30 -12.32 3.63 -20.36
C GLY A 30 -11.59 2.54 -21.15
N HIS A 31 -10.60 1.85 -20.56
CA HIS A 31 -9.94 0.73 -21.23
C HIS A 31 -10.77 -0.56 -21.08
N ILE A 32 -10.88 -1.40 -22.11
CA ILE A 32 -11.67 -2.66 -22.06
C ILE A 32 -11.22 -3.56 -20.91
N SER A 33 -9.91 -3.59 -20.60
CA SER A 33 -9.37 -4.32 -19.45
C SER A 33 -9.85 -3.81 -18.08
N THR A 34 -10.57 -2.67 -18.03
CA THR A 34 -11.23 -2.17 -16.82
C THR A 34 -12.67 -2.63 -16.62
N LEU A 35 -13.30 -3.26 -17.63
CA LEU A 35 -14.65 -3.81 -17.53
C LEU A 35 -14.73 -5.08 -16.67
N HIS A 36 -13.64 -5.87 -16.64
CA HIS A 36 -13.55 -7.12 -15.87
C HIS A 36 -12.83 -6.95 -14.52
N LEU A 37 -12.84 -5.73 -13.97
CA LEU A 37 -12.39 -5.53 -12.60
C LEU A 37 -13.31 -6.27 -11.63
N TRP A 38 -12.81 -7.33 -10.99
CA TRP A 38 -13.53 -7.96 -9.89
C TRP A 38 -13.66 -7.00 -8.70
N TRP A 39 -14.78 -7.06 -7.99
CA TRP A 39 -14.96 -6.36 -6.73
C TRP A 39 -13.86 -6.78 -5.75
N ALA A 40 -13.18 -5.79 -5.16
CA ALA A 40 -12.04 -5.93 -4.23
C ALA A 40 -10.66 -6.27 -4.83
N ARG A 41 -10.20 -5.52 -5.84
CA ARG A 41 -8.77 -5.47 -6.18
C ARG A 41 -7.95 -4.97 -5.00
N ARG A 42 -7.04 -5.81 -4.48
CA ARG A 42 -6.03 -5.42 -3.48
C ARG A 42 -5.12 -4.35 -4.13
N PRO A 43 -5.09 -3.10 -3.63
CA PRO A 43 -4.27 -2.04 -4.22
C PRO A 43 -2.79 -2.40 -4.06
N LEU A 44 -2.02 -2.38 -5.16
CA LEU A 44 -0.61 -2.80 -5.13
C LEU A 44 0.22 -1.85 -4.28
N VAL A 45 -0.12 -0.56 -4.26
CA VAL A 45 0.48 0.43 -3.36
C VAL A 45 0.45 -0.04 -1.90
N ALA A 46 -0.72 -0.46 -1.40
CA ALA A 46 -0.86 -0.90 -0.01
C ALA A 46 -0.08 -2.19 0.26
N CYS A 47 -0.12 -3.16 -0.66
CA CYS A 47 0.65 -4.39 -0.53
C CYS A 47 2.17 -4.12 -0.48
N ARG A 48 2.67 -3.23 -1.34
CA ARG A 48 4.09 -2.85 -1.38
C ARG A 48 4.51 -2.13 -0.11
N ALA A 49 3.71 -1.18 0.35
CA ALA A 49 3.98 -0.46 1.59
C ALA A 49 4.00 -1.40 2.80
N ALA A 50 3.06 -2.35 2.87
CA ALA A 50 3.00 -3.33 3.94
C ALA A 50 4.23 -4.25 3.95
N VAL A 51 4.63 -4.78 2.77
CA VAL A 51 5.82 -5.63 2.65
C VAL A 51 7.09 -4.87 3.02
N TYR A 52 7.24 -3.64 2.52
CA TYR A 52 8.40 -2.81 2.84
C TYR A 52 8.46 -2.50 4.34
N GLY A 53 7.35 -2.05 4.93
CA GLY A 53 7.30 -1.72 6.35
C GLY A 53 7.54 -2.91 7.28
N ALA A 54 7.23 -4.14 6.83
CA ALA A 54 7.52 -5.36 7.58
C ALA A 54 9.00 -5.79 7.54
N LEU A 55 9.78 -5.30 6.57
CA LEU A 55 11.17 -5.72 6.35
C LEU A 55 12.19 -4.69 6.84
N VAL A 56 11.80 -3.41 6.93
CA VAL A 56 12.69 -2.31 7.29
C VAL A 56 12.60 -2.03 8.80
N PRO A 57 13.74 -1.79 9.49
CA PRO A 57 13.72 -1.37 10.89
C PRO A 57 13.08 0.02 11.03
N ALA A 58 12.39 0.26 12.15
CA ALA A 58 12.00 1.59 12.55
C ALA A 58 13.26 2.33 13.03
N ASP A 59 13.87 3.14 12.16
CA ASP A 59 14.97 4.02 12.58
C ASP A 59 14.41 5.05 13.56
N ARG A 60 14.98 5.08 14.76
CA ARG A 60 14.60 5.97 15.87
C ARG A 60 15.22 7.36 15.71
#